data_AF-A0A929B2H7-F1
#
_entry.id   AF-A0A929B2H7-F1
#
_cell.length_a   1.000
_cell.length_b   1.000
_cell.length_c   1.000
_cell.angle_alpha   90.00
_cell.angle_beta   90.00
_cell.angle_gamma   90.00
#
_symmetry.space_group_name_H-M   'P 1'
#
loop_
_entity.id
_entity.type
_entity.pdbx_description
1 polymer ?
#
loop_
_entity_poly.entity_id
_entity_poly.type
_entity_poly.pdbx_seq_one_letter_code
_entity_poly.pdbx_strand_id
1 'polypeptide(L)'
;MGKIAKIVPPEKLAIAEENGIPTVTVYKRLQRGWDLEKAITKSTREVHRQRNDAGEFADSGKGQIWRFSMPAEWDSKLEKAIADSGLSQYDFLANVVINKLKRIK
;
A
#
# COMPACT_ATOMS: atom_id res chain seq x y z
N MET A 1 19.40 6.01 -13.61
CA MET A 1 20.48 6.71 -12.88
C MET A 1 21.18 7.74 -13.78
N GLY A 2 20.45 8.67 -14.41
CA GLY A 2 21.01 9.53 -15.46
C GLY A 2 21.19 10.98 -15.00
N LYS A 3 22.39 11.55 -15.19
CA LYS A 3 22.82 12.95 -14.92
C LYS A 3 23.05 13.34 -13.46
N ILE A 4 22.11 13.10 -12.55
CA ILE A 4 22.22 13.63 -11.16
C ILE A 4 23.31 12.92 -10.35
N ALA A 5 23.55 11.62 -10.61
CA ALA A 5 24.61 10.85 -9.96
C ALA A 5 26.03 11.35 -10.28
N LYS A 6 26.21 12.07 -11.40
CA LYS A 6 27.51 12.68 -11.75
C LYS A 6 27.73 14.05 -11.08
N ILE A 7 26.67 14.64 -10.52
CA ILE A 7 26.69 16.01 -9.98
C ILE A 7 27.07 16.04 -8.50
N VAL A 8 26.94 14.92 -7.80
CA VAL A 8 27.22 14.84 -6.37
C VAL A 8 28.65 14.35 -6.13
N PRO A 9 29.51 15.14 -5.48
CA PRO A 9 30.84 14.70 -5.08
C PRO A 9 30.76 13.52 -4.10
N PRO A 10 31.70 12.55 -4.16
CA PRO A 10 31.71 11.40 -3.25
C PRO A 10 31.84 11.81 -1.77
N GLU A 11 32.53 12.92 -1.49
CA GLU A 11 32.66 13.48 -0.13
C GLU A 11 31.31 13.82 0.49
N LYS A 12 30.39 14.39 -0.31
CA LYS A 12 29.05 14.76 0.16
C LYS A 12 28.17 13.54 0.41
N LEU A 13 28.45 12.42 -0.28
CA LEU A 13 27.79 11.14 -0.01
C LEU A 13 28.28 10.52 1.31
N ALA A 14 29.57 10.62 1.62
CA ALA A 14 30.13 10.16 2.90
C ALA A 14 29.51 10.92 4.08
N ILE A 15 29.37 12.25 3.98
CA ILE A 15 28.70 13.08 4.99
C ILE A 15 27.22 12.68 5.15
N ALA A 16 26.54 12.36 4.05
CA ALA A 16 25.14 11.90 4.12
C ALA A 16 25.03 10.55 4.84
N GLU A 17 25.95 9.61 4.59
CA GLU A 17 25.99 8.32 5.28
C GLU A 17 26.29 8.46 6.78
N GLU A 18 27.20 9.36 7.15
CA GLU A 18 27.47 9.71 8.56
C GLU A 18 26.22 10.28 9.25
N ASN A 19 25.42 11.06 8.52
CA ASN A 19 24.12 11.56 8.98
C ASN A 19 22.97 10.51 8.92
N GLY A 20 23.27 9.25 8.57
CA GLY A 20 22.29 8.17 8.47
C GLY A 20 21.33 8.30 7.28
N ILE A 21 21.68 9.09 6.26
CA ILE A 21 20.87 9.32 5.06
C ILE A 21 21.39 8.45 3.92
N PRO A 22 20.59 7.49 3.41
CA PRO A 22 21.00 6.67 2.28
C PRO A 22 21.25 7.49 1.03
N THR A 23 22.28 7.13 0.24
CA THR A 23 22.63 7.79 -1.04
C THR A 23 21.44 7.90 -2.00
N VAL A 24 20.61 6.86 -2.08
CA VAL A 24 19.37 6.85 -2.88
C VAL A 24 18.40 7.97 -2.46
N THR A 25 18.33 8.28 -1.17
CA THR A 25 17.51 9.37 -0.64
C THR A 25 18.05 10.72 -1.09
N VAL A 26 19.38 10.93 -1.07
CA VAL A 26 20.02 12.16 -1.56
C VAL A 26 19.68 12.38 -3.03
N TYR A 27 19.81 11.37 -3.89
CA TYR A 27 19.46 11.48 -5.30
C TYR A 27 17.98 11.77 -5.53
N LYS A 28 17.08 11.13 -4.77
CA LYS A 28 15.63 11.41 -4.84
C LYS A 28 15.31 12.84 -4.40
N ARG A 29 16.02 13.38 -3.41
CA ARG A 29 15.87 14.78 -2.96
C ARG A 29 16.32 15.76 -4.04
N LEU A 30 17.47 15.52 -4.67
CA LEU A 30 17.95 16.33 -5.80
C LEU A 30 17.02 16.27 -7.01
N GLN A 31 16.47 15.10 -7.34
CA GLN A 31 15.43 14.96 -8.39
C GLN A 31 14.18 15.78 -8.09
N ARG A 32 13.85 15.99 -6.82
CA ARG A 32 12.75 16.83 -6.35
C ARG A 32 13.13 18.31 -6.26
N GLY A 33 14.30 18.70 -6.74
CA GLY A 33 14.78 20.09 -6.74
C GLY A 33 15.28 20.58 -5.38
N TRP A 34 15.66 19.68 -4.47
CA TRP A 34 16.31 20.09 -3.22
C TRP A 34 17.73 20.55 -3.48
N ASP A 35 18.19 21.51 -2.69
CA ASP A 35 19.60 21.87 -2.65
C ASP A 35 20.46 20.74 -2.06
N LEU A 36 21.73 20.67 -2.47
CA LEU A 36 22.64 19.58 -2.08
C LEU A 36 22.89 19.55 -0.57
N GLU A 37 23.13 20.69 0.06
CA GLU A 37 23.36 20.73 1.52
C GLU A 37 22.10 20.31 2.28
N LYS A 38 20.95 20.82 1.84
CA LYS A 38 19.66 20.42 2.39
C LYS A 38 19.38 18.92 2.20
N ALA A 39 19.85 18.33 1.11
CA ALA A 39 19.65 16.93 0.80
C ALA A 39 20.48 15.98 1.68
N ILE A 40 21.66 16.41 2.16
CA ILE A 40 22.57 15.60 2.99
C ILE A 40 22.44 15.85 4.50
N THR A 41 21.80 16.94 4.92
CA THR A 41 21.68 17.28 6.37
C THR A 41 20.29 17.00 6.92
N LYS A 42 19.22 17.11 6.12
CA LYS A 42 17.85 16.94 6.65
C LYS A 42 17.57 15.47 6.95
N SER A 43 17.21 15.14 8.19
CA SER A 43 16.85 13.76 8.56
C SER A 43 15.69 13.21 7.72
N THR A 44 15.72 11.90 7.45
CA THR A 44 14.59 11.20 6.83
C THR A 44 13.44 11.09 7.82
N ARG A 45 12.19 11.22 7.33
CA ARG A 45 11.01 10.92 8.14
C ARG A 45 11.09 9.47 8.62
N GLU A 46 10.88 9.25 9.91
CA GLU A 46 10.62 7.92 10.42
C GLU A 46 9.30 7.42 9.84
N VAL A 47 9.36 6.33 9.08
CA VAL A 47 8.17 5.65 8.60
C VAL A 47 7.77 4.69 9.71
N HIS A 48 6.85 5.12 10.59
CA HIS A 48 6.19 4.19 11.50
C HIS A 48 5.33 3.25 10.67
N ARG A 49 5.92 2.11 10.26
CA ARG A 49 5.14 0.97 9.81
C ARG A 49 4.41 0.50 11.05
N GLN A 50 3.09 0.64 11.07
CA GLN A 50 2.28 0.13 12.17
C GLN A 50 2.55 -1.37 12.26
N ARG A 51 3.23 -1.77 13.33
CA ARG A 51 3.35 -3.16 13.73
C ARG A 51 2.25 -3.40 14.74
N ASN A 52 1.64 -4.58 14.70
CA ASN A 52 0.78 -5.01 15.81
C ASN A 52 1.65 -5.19 17.08
N ASP A 53 1.02 -5.36 18.25
CA ASP A 53 1.73 -5.55 19.53
C ASP A 53 2.66 -6.79 19.52
N ALA A 54 2.45 -7.72 18.57
CA ALA A 54 3.30 -8.87 18.29
C ALA A 54 4.53 -8.57 17.41
N GLY A 55 4.69 -7.32 16.95
CA GLY A 55 5.83 -6.90 16.12
C GLY A 55 5.76 -7.34 14.65
N GLU A 56 4.67 -7.97 14.24
CA GLU A 56 4.42 -8.34 12.85
C GLU A 56 4.05 -7.10 12.05
N PHE A 57 4.36 -7.10 10.76
CA PHE A 57 3.73 -6.13 9.87
C PHE A 57 2.22 -6.33 10.02
N ALA A 58 1.48 -5.29 10.42
CA ALA A 58 0.05 -5.23 10.19
C ALA A 58 -0.14 -5.04 8.66
N ASP A 59 0.33 -6.03 7.90
CA ASP A 59 -0.06 -6.24 6.53
C ASP A 59 -1.52 -6.66 6.66
N SER A 60 -2.39 -5.66 6.62
CA SER A 60 -3.74 -5.86 6.13
C SER A 60 -3.59 -6.26 4.67
N GLY A 61 -3.14 -7.50 4.45
CA GLY A 61 -3.05 -8.09 3.15
C GLY A 61 -4.39 -7.83 2.50
N LYS A 62 -4.38 -7.11 1.38
CA LYS A 62 -5.60 -6.93 0.60
C LYS A 62 -6.06 -8.33 0.26
N GLY A 63 -7.16 -8.77 0.89
CA GLY A 63 -7.73 -10.08 0.65
C GLY A 63 -7.90 -10.31 -0.84
N GLN A 64 -7.91 -11.58 -1.28
CA GLN A 64 -8.11 -11.88 -2.69
C GLN A 64 -9.39 -11.18 -3.17
N ILE A 65 -9.26 -10.29 -4.16
CA ILE A 65 -10.39 -9.65 -4.81
C ILE A 65 -10.87 -10.63 -5.88
N TRP A 66 -11.99 -11.28 -5.63
CA TRP A 66 -12.65 -12.12 -6.61
C TRP A 66 -13.44 -11.23 -7.55
N ARG A 67 -13.05 -11.20 -8.83
CA ARG A 67 -13.93 -10.65 -9.87
C ARG A 67 -14.91 -11.75 -10.26
N PHE A 68 -16.14 -11.64 -9.77
CA PHE A 68 -17.21 -12.52 -10.22
C PHE A 68 -17.60 -12.10 -11.64
N SER A 69 -17.52 -13.04 -12.59
CA SER A 69 -18.13 -12.89 -13.90
C SER A 69 -19.46 -13.62 -13.88
N MET A 70 -20.56 -12.89 -13.93
CA MET A 70 -21.91 -13.46 -13.96
C MET A 70 -22.64 -13.04 -15.23
N PRO A 71 -23.48 -13.90 -15.82
CA PRO A 71 -24.38 -13.50 -16.89
C PRO A 71 -25.34 -12.41 -16.40
N ALA A 72 -25.72 -11.47 -17.28
CA ALA A 72 -26.50 -10.28 -16.94
C ALA A 72 -27.84 -10.59 -16.23
N GLU A 73 -28.50 -11.70 -16.59
CA GLU A 73 -29.74 -12.14 -15.95
C GLU A 73 -29.57 -12.42 -14.45
N TRP A 74 -28.42 -12.94 -14.05
CA TRP A 74 -28.11 -13.25 -12.65
C TRP A 74 -27.68 -12.02 -11.87
N ASP A 75 -27.05 -11.06 -12.54
CA ASP A 75 -26.67 -9.78 -11.95
C ASP A 75 -27.93 -8.97 -11.57
N SER A 76 -28.89 -8.87 -12.49
CA SER A 76 -30.19 -8.23 -12.22
C SER A 76 -30.98 -8.90 -11.09
N LYS A 77 -30.85 -10.21 -10.93
CA LYS A 77 -31.47 -10.94 -9.79
C LYS A 77 -30.73 -10.66 -8.48
N LEU A 78 -29.40 -10.56 -8.52
CA LEU A 78 -28.60 -10.24 -7.35
C LEU A 78 -28.91 -8.84 -6.83
N GLU A 79 -28.99 -7.85 -7.72
CA GLU A 79 -29.34 -6.47 -7.32
C GLU A 79 -30.70 -6.40 -6.64
N LYS A 80 -31.72 -7.07 -7.21
CA LYS A 80 -33.05 -7.16 -6.58
C LYS A 80 -32.99 -7.81 -5.21
N ALA A 81 -32.27 -8.93 -5.08
CA ALA A 81 -32.13 -9.63 -3.81
C ALA A 81 -31.39 -8.81 -2.74
N ILE A 82 -30.39 -8.02 -3.13
CA ILE A 82 -29.70 -7.10 -2.22
C ILE A 82 -30.66 -6.00 -1.76
N ALA A 83 -31.40 -5.39 -2.69
CA ALA A 83 -32.38 -4.35 -2.38
C ALA A 83 -33.49 -4.85 -1.43
N ASP A 84 -34.04 -6.05 -1.69
CA ASP A 84 -35.08 -6.67 -0.86
C ASP A 84 -34.56 -7.05 0.55
N SER A 85 -33.27 -7.37 0.67
CA SER A 85 -32.67 -7.76 1.95
C SER A 85 -32.41 -6.60 2.91
N GLY A 86 -32.35 -5.36 2.40
CA GLY A 86 -31.98 -4.17 3.16
C GLY A 86 -30.54 -4.16 3.70
N LEU A 87 -29.69 -5.10 3.24
CA LEU A 87 -28.29 -5.20 3.63
C LEU A 87 -27.36 -4.52 2.62
N SER A 88 -26.14 -4.20 3.06
CA SER A 88 -25.05 -3.88 2.14
C SER A 88 -24.76 -5.09 1.23
N GLN A 89 -24.37 -4.83 -0.01
CA GLN A 89 -23.93 -5.85 -0.97
C GLN A 89 -22.86 -6.78 -0.36
N TYR A 90 -21.95 -6.22 0.44
CA TYR A 90 -20.90 -6.99 1.11
C TYR A 90 -21.48 -7.97 2.14
N ASP A 91 -22.35 -7.50 3.04
CA ASP A 91 -22.94 -8.33 4.10
C ASP A 91 -23.87 -9.40 3.51
N PHE A 92 -24.63 -9.04 2.49
CA PHE A 92 -25.48 -9.99 1.77
C PHE A 92 -24.64 -11.14 1.17
N LEU A 93 -23.59 -10.81 0.42
CA LEU A 93 -22.73 -11.82 -0.21
C LEU A 93 -21.97 -12.66 0.83
N ALA A 94 -21.46 -12.03 1.90
CA ALA A 94 -20.80 -12.73 2.99
C ALA A 94 -21.74 -13.75 3.64
N ASN A 95 -22.98 -13.37 3.93
CA ASN A 95 -23.99 -14.25 4.49
C ASN A 95 -24.34 -15.42 3.56
N VAL A 96 -24.47 -15.18 2.25
CA VAL A 96 -24.71 -16.24 1.26
C VAL A 96 -23.58 -17.28 1.29
N VAL A 97 -22.32 -16.82 1.27
CA VAL A 97 -21.14 -17.71 1.30
C VAL A 97 -21.09 -18.48 2.62
N ILE A 98 -21.21 -17.81 3.76
CA ILE A 98 -21.18 -18.44 5.09
C ILE A 98 -22.28 -19.49 5.23
N ASN A 99 -23.51 -19.17 4.83
CA ASN A 99 -24.64 -20.10 4.90
C ASN A 99 -24.44 -21.31 3.97
N LYS A 100 -23.87 -21.11 2.78
CA LYS A 100 -23.53 -22.21 1.88
C LYS A 100 -22.45 -23.11 2.48
N LEU A 101 -21.39 -22.53 3.04
CA LEU A 101 -20.30 -23.29 3.69
C LEU A 101 -20.80 -24.08 4.90
N LYS A 102 -21.68 -23.51 5.73
CA LYS A 102 -22.32 -24.21 6.86
C LYS A 102 -23.13 -25.44 6.44
N ARG A 103 -23.63 -25.46 5.19
CA ARG A 103 -24.41 -26.58 4.63
C ARG A 103 -23.53 -27.66 3.98
N ILE A 104 -22.24 -27.41 3.76
CA ILE A 104 -21.30 -28.36 3.15
C ILE A 104 -20.64 -29.23 4.24
N LYS A 105 -21.40 -29.59 5.28
CA LYS A 105 -20.90 -30.38 6.41
C LYS A 105 -20.88 -31.87 6.09
#